data_AF-A0A8X6GMG3-F1
#
_entry.id   AF-A0A8X6GMG3-F1
#
_cell.length_a   1.000
_cell.length_b   1.000
_cell.length_c   1.000
_cell.angle_alpha   90.00
_cell.angle_beta   90.00
_cell.angle_gamma   90.00
#
_symmetry.space_group_name_H-M   'P 1'
#
loop_
_entity.id
_entity.type
_entity.pdbx_description
1 polymer ?
#
loop_
_entity_poly.entity_id
_entity_poly.type
_entity_poly.pdbx_seq_one_letter_code
_entity_poly.pdbx_strand_id
1 'polypeptide(L)'
;MATSDIEKNTAPSESGEKEDLMNLVGGDGPWQRWIFVVVVLCSIPDGCHNMAMSFYAPNIDHWCARPTDLNVSVQEWKDVALPPDDQHCSRYKYLNLSDIHEEVNDTKRKELIACDSWEYDNSVFVRTVLSEWNLVCDKEWLVSMSKSIFIAGYFCSAVIFGYLADRIGRKSVIVIANIISLIFSIACAFSTSFLMFAVCRIFIAAGVTGMDNASFVL
;
A
#
# COMPACT_ATOMS: atom_id res chain seq x y z
N MET A 1 -26.47 43.96 -59.64
CA MET A 1 -26.14 42.73 -60.40
C MET A 1 -24.64 42.51 -60.20
N ALA A 2 -24.20 42.09 -59.02
CA ALA A 2 -24.18 40.74 -58.45
C ALA A 2 -22.93 39.95 -58.86
N THR A 3 -22.38 39.24 -57.87
CA THR A 3 -21.24 38.29 -57.86
C THR A 3 -19.86 38.93 -57.79
N SER A 4 -18.96 38.57 -56.87
CA SER A 4 -18.95 37.44 -55.94
C SER A 4 -17.93 37.71 -54.82
N ASP A 5 -18.39 37.50 -53.59
CA ASP A 5 -17.57 37.28 -52.41
C ASP A 5 -16.58 36.12 -52.67
N ILE A 6 -15.28 36.40 -52.62
CA ILE A 6 -14.27 35.35 -52.45
C ILE A 6 -14.01 35.24 -50.96
N GLU A 7 -14.83 34.37 -50.38
CA GLU A 7 -14.70 33.74 -49.09
C GLU A 7 -13.27 33.21 -48.90
N LYS A 8 -12.44 33.99 -48.21
CA LYS A 8 -11.13 33.55 -47.73
C LYS A 8 -11.39 32.70 -46.48
N ASN A 9 -11.83 31.46 -46.70
CA ASN A 9 -11.87 30.41 -45.69
C ASN A 9 -10.45 30.16 -45.19
N THR A 10 -10.05 30.94 -44.20
CA THR A 10 -8.89 30.65 -43.36
C THR A 10 -9.42 29.62 -42.37
N ALA A 11 -9.10 28.34 -42.60
CA ALA A 11 -9.30 27.32 -41.58
C ALA A 11 -8.73 27.85 -40.25
N PRO A 12 -9.40 27.67 -39.10
CA PRO A 12 -8.83 28.09 -37.84
C PRO A 12 -7.47 27.42 -37.72
N SER A 13 -6.41 28.21 -37.61
CA SER A 13 -5.10 27.67 -37.29
C SER A 13 -5.24 26.93 -35.96
N GLU A 14 -5.06 25.61 -35.93
CA GLU A 14 -5.09 24.81 -34.69
C GLU A 14 -4.19 25.38 -33.59
N SER A 15 -3.16 26.15 -33.95
CA SER A 15 -2.30 26.89 -33.01
C SER A 15 -3.01 28.06 -32.34
N GLY A 16 -3.81 28.82 -33.08
CA GLY A 16 -4.57 29.97 -32.57
C GLY A 16 -5.71 29.56 -31.65
N GLU A 17 -6.39 28.45 -31.94
CA GLU A 17 -7.44 27.91 -31.06
C GLU A 17 -6.85 27.38 -29.74
N LYS A 18 -5.64 26.78 -29.78
CA LYS A 18 -4.90 26.38 -28.58
C LYS A 18 -4.42 27.57 -27.76
N GLU A 19 -3.94 28.64 -28.41
CA GLU A 19 -3.58 29.89 -27.73
C GLU A 19 -4.80 30.55 -27.08
N ASP A 20 -5.96 30.60 -27.75
CA ASP A 20 -7.20 31.16 -27.18
C ASP A 20 -7.71 30.33 -26.00
N LEU A 21 -7.64 29.00 -26.07
CA LEU A 21 -7.96 28.12 -24.95
C LEU A 21 -6.99 28.29 -23.77
N MET A 22 -5.68 28.40 -24.02
CA MET A 22 -4.69 28.64 -22.97
C MET A 22 -4.82 30.02 -22.33
N ASN A 23 -5.18 31.04 -23.12
CA ASN A 23 -5.46 32.38 -22.61
C ASN A 23 -6.75 32.42 -21.78
N LEU A 24 -7.77 31.61 -22.13
CA LEU A 24 -9.02 31.49 -21.38
C LEU A 24 -8.85 30.77 -20.03
N VAL A 25 -7.97 29.77 -19.95
CA VAL A 25 -7.66 29.01 -18.72
C VAL A 25 -6.70 29.79 -17.80
N GLY A 26 -6.13 30.89 -18.27
CA GLY A 26 -5.02 31.58 -17.62
C GLY A 26 -3.70 30.99 -18.15
N GLY A 27 -2.99 31.77 -18.96
CA GLY A 27 -1.77 31.34 -19.66
C GLY A 27 -0.64 30.88 -18.73
N ASP A 28 0.52 30.54 -19.29
CA ASP A 28 1.63 29.87 -18.60
C ASP A 28 2.52 30.80 -17.72
N GLY A 29 1.88 31.67 -16.93
CA GLY A 29 2.56 32.65 -16.09
C GLY A 29 3.52 32.04 -15.05
N PRO A 30 4.56 32.77 -14.62
CA PRO A 30 5.56 32.29 -13.66
C PRO A 30 4.96 31.88 -12.30
N TRP A 31 3.86 32.52 -11.88
CA TRP A 31 3.13 32.14 -10.67
C TRP A 31 2.42 30.79 -10.79
N GLN A 32 1.81 30.52 -11.95
CA GLN A 32 1.15 29.25 -12.25
C GLN A 32 2.16 28.11 -12.33
N ARG A 33 3.34 28.35 -12.92
CA ARG A 33 4.46 27.39 -12.90
C ARG A 33 4.93 27.08 -11.47
N TRP A 34 4.98 28.08 -10.59
CA TRP A 34 5.38 27.89 -9.20
C TRP A 34 4.35 27.07 -8.40
N ILE A 35 3.05 27.33 -8.58
CA ILE A 35 1.99 26.51 -7.99
C ILE A 35 2.06 25.08 -8.49
N PHE A 36 2.26 24.88 -9.79
CA PHE A 36 2.41 23.54 -10.35
C PHE A 36 3.56 22.76 -9.70
N VAL A 37 4.72 23.40 -9.50
CA VAL A 37 5.84 22.79 -8.78
C VAL A 37 5.48 22.43 -7.34
N VAL A 38 4.80 23.33 -6.61
CA VAL A 38 4.37 23.07 -5.23
C VAL A 38 3.37 21.90 -5.17
N VAL A 39 2.39 21.86 -6.08
CA VAL A 39 1.41 20.77 -6.16
C VAL A 39 2.12 19.45 -6.42
N VAL A 40 3.04 19.39 -7.39
CA VAL A 40 3.81 18.17 -7.69
C VAL A 40 4.61 17.71 -6.48
N LEU A 41 5.27 18.64 -5.76
CA LEU A 41 6.01 18.30 -4.54
C LEU A 41 5.09 17.76 -3.43
N CYS A 42 3.88 18.29 -3.31
CA CYS A 42 2.89 17.82 -2.34
C CYS A 42 2.26 16.47 -2.73
N SER A 43 2.20 16.12 -4.02
CA SER A 43 1.67 14.83 -4.50
C SER A 43 2.66 13.66 -4.35
N ILE A 44 3.97 13.91 -4.26
CA ILE A 44 4.97 12.85 -4.04
C ILE A 44 4.69 12.05 -2.75
N PRO A 45 4.42 12.69 -1.60
CA PRO A 45 3.99 12.00 -0.38
C PRO A 45 2.79 11.06 -0.54
N ASP A 46 1.79 11.41 -1.36
CA ASP A 46 0.64 10.53 -1.63
C ASP A 46 1.07 9.25 -2.36
N GLY A 47 1.89 9.39 -3.40
CA GLY A 47 2.47 8.24 -4.10
C GLY A 47 3.28 7.33 -3.16
N CYS A 48 4.09 7.92 -2.29
CA CYS A 48 4.83 7.19 -1.27
C CYS A 48 3.90 6.45 -0.30
N HIS A 49 2.82 7.08 0.18
CA HIS A 49 1.89 6.45 1.11
C HIS A 49 1.10 5.30 0.51
N ASN A 50 0.73 5.40 -0.78
CA ASN A 50 0.11 4.33 -1.53
C ASN A 50 1.06 3.14 -1.71
N MET A 51 2.31 3.40 -2.10
CA MET A 51 3.32 2.36 -2.30
C MET A 51 3.86 1.78 -0.99
N ALA A 52 3.75 2.49 0.13
CA ALA A 52 4.31 2.07 1.41
C ALA A 52 3.84 0.67 1.85
N MET A 53 2.60 0.26 1.52
CA MET A 53 2.14 -1.10 1.87
C MET A 53 2.95 -2.21 1.19
N SER A 54 3.50 -1.97 0.01
CA SER A 54 4.33 -2.96 -0.69
C SER A 54 5.66 -3.19 0.01
N PHE A 55 6.16 -2.17 0.73
CA PHE A 55 7.38 -2.27 1.53
C PHE A 55 7.11 -2.71 2.98
N TYR A 56 5.91 -2.41 3.52
CA TYR A 56 5.54 -2.84 4.86
C TYR A 56 5.12 -4.31 4.93
N ALA A 57 4.45 -4.82 3.92
CA ALA A 57 4.04 -6.22 3.83
C ALA A 57 4.41 -6.82 2.45
N PRO A 58 5.73 -6.95 2.17
CA PRO A 58 6.21 -7.71 1.02
C PRO A 58 5.96 -9.20 1.25
N ASN A 59 5.78 -9.96 0.16
CA ASN A 59 5.80 -11.42 0.25
C ASN A 59 7.26 -11.85 0.47
N ILE A 60 7.59 -12.20 1.70
CA ILE A 60 8.91 -12.69 2.10
C ILE A 60 8.86 -14.19 2.28
N ASP A 61 9.95 -14.85 1.90
CA ASP A 61 10.09 -16.27 2.15
C ASP A 61 10.10 -16.53 3.65
N HIS A 62 9.30 -17.50 4.06
CA HIS A 62 9.05 -17.84 5.45
C HIS A 62 8.87 -19.34 5.60
N TRP A 63 9.23 -19.84 6.76
CA TRP A 63 9.09 -21.24 7.13
C TRP A 63 8.77 -21.36 8.61
N CYS A 64 8.39 -22.56 9.03
CA CYS A 64 8.06 -22.85 10.42
C CYS A 64 9.30 -22.75 11.30
N ALA A 65 9.19 -22.02 12.42
CA ALA A 65 10.34 -21.76 13.28
C ALA A 65 10.88 -23.04 13.92
N ARG A 66 12.20 -23.07 14.09
CA ARG A 66 12.90 -24.14 14.80
C ARG A 66 12.57 -24.14 16.29
N PRO A 67 12.43 -25.31 16.93
CA PRO A 67 12.34 -25.43 18.38
C PRO A 67 13.59 -24.84 19.03
N THR A 68 13.42 -24.10 20.13
CA THR A 68 14.53 -23.48 20.87
C THR A 68 15.51 -24.49 21.46
N ASP A 69 15.07 -25.73 21.66
CA ASP A 69 15.85 -26.79 22.30
C ASP A 69 16.82 -27.49 21.35
N LEU A 70 16.72 -27.21 20.04
CA LEU A 70 17.44 -27.92 18.99
C LEU A 70 18.35 -26.99 18.19
N ASN A 71 19.67 -27.15 18.33
CA ASN A 71 20.67 -26.35 17.63
C ASN A 71 21.05 -26.95 16.25
N VAL A 72 20.07 -27.00 15.34
CA VAL A 72 20.21 -27.55 13.97
C VAL A 72 20.29 -26.42 12.95
N SER A 73 20.98 -26.62 11.82
CA SER A 73 21.08 -25.61 10.76
C SER A 73 19.73 -25.33 10.07
N VAL A 74 19.57 -24.15 9.45
CA VAL A 74 18.30 -23.78 8.77
C VAL A 74 17.98 -24.73 7.61
N GLN A 75 18.99 -25.12 6.83
CA GLN A 75 18.82 -26.02 5.67
C GLN A 75 18.39 -27.42 6.13
N GLU A 76 19.10 -27.98 7.10
CA GLU A 76 18.77 -29.29 7.67
C GLU A 76 17.38 -29.31 8.32
N TRP A 77 16.98 -28.21 8.94
CA TRP A 77 15.61 -28.07 9.45
C TRP A 77 14.57 -28.09 8.33
N LYS A 78 14.80 -27.35 7.24
CA LYS A 78 13.89 -27.30 6.10
C LYS A 78 13.70 -28.69 5.48
N ASP A 79 14.78 -29.46 5.33
CA ASP A 79 14.74 -30.79 4.73
C ASP A 79 13.99 -31.84 5.58
N VAL A 80 14.07 -31.72 6.91
CA VAL A 80 13.52 -32.72 7.83
C VAL A 80 12.11 -32.36 8.30
N ALA A 81 11.84 -31.08 8.56
CA ALA A 81 10.60 -30.60 9.22
C ALA A 81 9.45 -30.26 8.27
N LEU A 82 9.76 -29.84 7.04
CA LEU A 82 8.78 -29.32 6.09
C LEU A 82 8.41 -30.40 5.06
N PRO A 83 7.13 -30.53 4.69
CA PRO A 83 6.74 -31.40 3.59
C PRO A 83 7.17 -30.81 2.23
N PRO A 84 7.48 -31.66 1.23
CA PRO A 84 7.84 -31.20 -0.11
C PRO A 84 6.71 -30.48 -0.84
N ASP A 85 5.45 -30.75 -0.48
CA ASP A 85 4.27 -30.13 -1.08
C ASP A 85 3.97 -28.71 -0.54
N ASP A 86 4.40 -28.38 0.68
CA ASP A 86 4.16 -27.08 1.33
C ASP A 86 5.28 -26.72 2.31
N GLN A 87 6.21 -25.87 1.85
CA GLN A 87 7.38 -25.47 2.66
C GLN A 87 7.12 -24.26 3.55
N HIS A 88 5.94 -23.64 3.50
CA HIS A 88 5.71 -22.34 4.14
C HIS A 88 4.78 -22.44 5.35
N CYS A 89 3.70 -23.21 5.24
CA CYS A 89 2.57 -23.12 6.17
C CYS A 89 2.37 -24.36 7.05
N SER A 90 2.96 -25.49 6.66
CA SER A 90 2.75 -26.77 7.31
C SER A 90 4.07 -27.38 7.77
N ARG A 91 4.07 -28.07 8.92
CA ARG A 91 5.19 -28.88 9.39
C ARG A 91 4.75 -30.25 9.84
N TYR A 92 5.66 -31.21 9.88
CA TYR A 92 5.40 -32.51 10.49
C TYR A 92 5.30 -32.40 12.01
N LYS A 93 4.28 -33.04 12.60
CA LYS A 93 3.97 -33.00 14.04
C LYS A 93 5.07 -33.58 14.93
N TYR A 94 5.73 -34.63 14.45
CA TYR A 94 6.78 -35.34 15.19
C TYR A 94 8.07 -35.35 14.38
N LEU A 95 9.09 -34.73 14.95
CA LEU A 95 10.48 -34.87 14.55
C LEU A 95 11.18 -35.64 15.66
N ASN A 96 11.10 -36.97 15.61
CA ASN A 96 11.95 -37.77 16.47
C ASN A 96 13.36 -37.64 15.93
N LEU A 97 14.20 -36.82 16.58
CA LEU A 97 15.62 -36.70 16.25
C LEU A 97 16.37 -38.04 16.41
N SER A 98 15.77 -38.99 17.14
CA SER A 98 16.22 -40.37 17.27
C SER A 98 15.92 -41.26 16.04
N ASP A 99 14.99 -40.86 15.17
CA ASP A 99 14.60 -41.61 13.97
C ASP A 99 15.40 -41.16 12.73
N ILE A 100 16.36 -40.24 12.86
CA ILE A 100 17.25 -39.81 11.76
C ILE A 100 18.20 -40.96 11.34
N HIS A 101 18.30 -42.03 12.13
CA HIS A 101 19.19 -43.17 11.87
C HIS A 101 18.48 -44.52 11.65
N GLU A 102 17.15 -44.57 11.71
CA GLU A 102 16.39 -45.77 11.36
C GLU A 102 15.49 -45.44 10.17
N GLU A 103 15.63 -46.20 9.09
CA GLU A 103 14.68 -46.24 7.98
C GLU A 103 13.32 -46.71 8.52
N VAL A 104 12.56 -45.80 9.12
CA VAL A 104 11.23 -46.08 9.64
C VAL A 104 10.29 -46.21 8.46
N ASN A 105 9.91 -47.46 8.21
CA ASN A 105 8.86 -47.90 7.30
C ASN A 105 7.77 -46.85 7.06
N ASP A 106 7.54 -46.64 5.78
CA ASP A 106 6.68 -45.72 5.02
C ASP A 106 5.17 -45.67 5.39
N THR A 107 4.77 -45.74 6.67
CA THR A 107 3.33 -45.77 7.03
C THR A 107 2.92 -45.13 8.36
N LYS A 108 3.79 -44.46 9.11
CA LYS A 108 3.31 -43.43 10.03
C LYS A 108 3.11 -42.16 9.21
N ARG A 109 1.90 -42.02 8.64
CA ARG A 109 1.42 -40.78 8.03
C ARG A 109 1.92 -39.62 8.89
N LYS A 110 2.94 -38.91 8.42
CA LYS A 110 3.49 -37.78 9.16
C LYS A 110 2.37 -36.75 9.19
N GLU A 111 1.64 -36.69 10.30
CA GLU A 111 0.53 -35.76 10.46
C GLU A 111 1.05 -34.34 10.26
N LEU A 112 0.44 -33.62 9.33
CA LEU A 112 0.73 -32.23 9.07
C LEU A 112 -0.02 -31.39 10.09
N ILE A 113 0.70 -30.44 10.69
CA ILE A 113 0.15 -29.44 11.59
C ILE A 113 0.50 -28.05 11.07
N ALA A 114 -0.40 -27.10 11.30
CA ALA A 114 -0.12 -25.69 11.07
C ALA A 114 1.00 -25.22 12.00
N CYS A 115 1.76 -24.23 11.53
CA CYS A 115 2.89 -23.71 12.28
C CYS A 115 2.46 -22.66 13.31
N ASP A 116 2.97 -22.79 14.53
CA ASP A 116 2.66 -21.86 15.64
C ASP A 116 3.51 -20.59 15.58
N SER A 117 4.71 -20.71 15.02
CA SER A 117 5.71 -19.65 14.90
C SER A 117 6.47 -19.76 13.58
N TRP A 118 6.95 -18.62 13.09
CA TRP A 118 7.60 -18.50 11.78
C TRP A 118 8.97 -17.86 11.90
N GLU A 119 9.89 -18.33 11.07
CA GLU A 119 11.20 -17.73 10.83
C GLU A 119 11.20 -17.23 9.38
N TYR A 120 11.69 -16.00 9.18
CA TYR A 120 11.63 -15.28 7.91
C TYR A 120 13.03 -15.12 7.33
N ASP A 121 13.14 -15.09 5.99
CA ASP A 121 14.39 -14.69 5.36
C ASP A 121 14.64 -13.18 5.57
N ASN A 122 15.69 -12.86 6.31
CA ASN A 122 16.10 -11.50 6.63
C ASN A 122 17.17 -10.94 5.68
N SER A 123 17.43 -11.61 4.55
CA SER A 123 18.45 -11.20 3.57
C SER A 123 18.18 -9.80 2.97
N VAL A 124 16.91 -9.46 2.73
CA VAL A 124 16.49 -8.18 2.14
C VAL A 124 15.82 -7.27 3.16
N PHE A 125 14.91 -7.81 3.99
CA PHE A 125 14.13 -7.05 4.95
C PHE A 125 14.32 -7.60 6.36
N VAL A 126 14.85 -6.77 7.27
CA VAL A 126 15.14 -7.20 8.65
C VAL A 126 13.88 -7.23 9.51
N ARG A 127 12.97 -6.26 9.31
CA ARG A 127 11.69 -6.16 10.03
C ARG A 127 10.64 -5.58 9.12
N THR A 128 9.50 -6.25 9.06
CA THR A 128 8.33 -5.85 8.30
C THR A 128 7.08 -5.97 9.16
N VAL A 129 6.03 -5.22 8.81
CA VAL A 129 4.71 -5.32 9.44
C VAL A 129 4.14 -6.74 9.34
N LEU A 130 4.46 -7.43 8.24
CA LEU A 130 4.10 -8.84 8.05
C LEU A 130 4.80 -9.76 9.06
N SER A 131 6.12 -9.62 9.23
CA SER A 131 6.90 -10.44 10.17
C SER A 131 6.61 -10.10 11.65
N GLU A 132 6.24 -8.86 11.95
CA GLU A 132 6.00 -8.41 13.33
C GLU A 132 4.69 -8.95 13.90
N TRP A 133 3.63 -9.03 13.07
CA TRP A 133 2.33 -9.56 13.48
C TRP A 133 2.02 -10.96 12.93
N ASN A 134 3.00 -11.63 12.32
CA ASN A 134 2.87 -12.97 11.72
C ASN A 134 1.66 -13.11 10.80
N LEU A 135 1.61 -12.26 9.78
CA LEU A 135 0.50 -12.16 8.83
C LEU A 135 0.70 -13.08 7.62
N VAL A 136 1.02 -14.34 7.87
CA VAL A 136 1.29 -15.37 6.85
C VAL A 136 0.26 -16.50 6.92
N CYS A 137 0.18 -17.32 5.87
CA CYS A 137 -0.69 -18.50 5.79
C CYS A 137 -2.16 -18.14 6.10
N ASP A 138 -2.73 -18.67 7.19
CA ASP A 138 -4.11 -18.40 7.63
C ASP A 138 -4.43 -16.91 7.84
N LYS A 139 -3.40 -16.06 8.01
CA LYS A 139 -3.55 -14.62 8.24
C LYS A 139 -3.14 -13.75 7.05
N GLU A 140 -2.71 -14.34 5.94
CA GLU A 140 -2.29 -13.59 4.75
C GLU A 140 -3.44 -12.72 4.19
N TRP A 141 -4.68 -13.23 4.24
CA TRP A 141 -5.85 -12.51 3.77
C TRP A 141 -6.08 -11.18 4.49
N LEU A 142 -5.61 -11.01 5.74
CA LEU A 142 -5.72 -9.75 6.47
C LEU A 142 -4.91 -8.64 5.80
N VAL A 143 -3.75 -8.96 5.21
CA VAL A 143 -2.93 -7.99 4.47
C VAL A 143 -3.67 -7.51 3.22
N SER A 144 -4.23 -8.45 2.46
CA SER A 144 -5.01 -8.15 1.26
C SER A 144 -6.29 -7.35 1.58
N MET A 145 -6.99 -7.74 2.65
CA MET A 145 -8.15 -7.01 3.15
C MET A 145 -7.79 -5.59 3.57
N SER A 146 -6.69 -5.40 4.32
CA SER A 146 -6.24 -4.07 4.74
C SER A 146 -5.95 -3.14 3.57
N LYS A 147 -5.28 -3.64 2.52
CA LYS A 147 -5.06 -2.88 1.27
C LYS A 147 -6.39 -2.50 0.60
N SER A 148 -7.33 -3.43 0.55
CA SER A 148 -8.66 -3.20 -0.05
C SER A 148 -9.46 -2.15 0.72
N ILE A 149 -9.47 -2.23 2.06
CA ILE A 149 -10.17 -1.26 2.92
C ILE A 149 -9.48 0.12 2.82
N PHE A 150 -8.15 0.17 2.74
CA PHE A 150 -7.41 1.41 2.52
C PHE A 150 -7.87 2.12 1.22
N ILE A 151 -7.97 1.37 0.11
CA ILE A 151 -8.45 1.90 -1.17
C ILE A 151 -9.93 2.31 -1.09
N ALA A 152 -10.78 1.53 -0.41
CA ALA A 152 -12.17 1.92 -0.18
C ALA A 152 -12.27 3.23 0.62
N GLY A 153 -11.43 3.39 1.65
CA GLY A 153 -11.29 4.63 2.40
C GLY A 153 -10.85 5.81 1.53
N TYR A 154 -9.91 5.57 0.61
CA TYR A 154 -9.47 6.55 -0.40
C TYR A 154 -10.67 7.07 -1.20
N PHE A 155 -11.50 6.19 -1.77
CA PHE A 155 -12.70 6.58 -2.51
C PHE A 155 -13.75 7.29 -1.66
N CYS A 156 -14.05 6.77 -0.48
CA CYS A 156 -15.02 7.39 0.44
C CYS A 156 -14.58 8.82 0.82
N SER A 157 -13.28 9.02 1.02
CA SER A 157 -12.75 10.33 1.38
C SER A 157 -12.96 11.38 0.29
N ALA A 158 -12.82 11.01 -0.99
CA ALA A 158 -13.05 11.92 -2.12
C ALA A 158 -14.48 12.50 -2.09
N VAL A 159 -15.49 11.68 -1.79
CA VAL A 159 -16.88 12.13 -1.68
C VAL A 159 -17.09 13.03 -0.45
N ILE A 160 -16.58 12.61 0.71
CA ILE A 160 -16.77 13.32 1.98
C ILE A 160 -16.07 14.68 1.96
N PHE A 161 -14.77 14.70 1.66
CA PHE A 161 -13.97 15.92 1.62
C PHE A 161 -14.34 16.80 0.43
N GLY A 162 -14.79 16.23 -0.69
CA GLY A 162 -15.37 16.99 -1.80
C GLY A 162 -16.62 17.76 -1.36
N TYR A 163 -17.59 17.07 -0.75
CA TYR A 163 -18.77 17.73 -0.20
C TYR A 163 -18.43 18.78 0.87
N LEU A 164 -17.46 18.48 1.73
CA LEU A 164 -17.01 19.41 2.77
C LEU A 164 -16.34 20.66 2.16
N ALA A 165 -15.57 20.50 1.08
CA ALA A 165 -14.86 21.58 0.40
C ALA A 165 -15.83 22.61 -0.19
N ASP A 166 -16.98 22.15 -0.69
CA ASP A 166 -18.02 23.02 -1.23
C ASP A 166 -18.78 23.78 -0.13
N ARG A 167 -18.81 23.27 1.12
CA ARG A 167 -19.59 23.84 2.23
C ARG A 167 -18.81 24.80 3.12
N ILE A 168 -17.61 24.41 3.55
CA ILE A 168 -16.77 25.21 4.49
C ILE A 168 -15.61 25.93 3.81
N GLY A 169 -15.47 25.76 2.49
CA GLY A 169 -14.42 26.34 1.67
C GLY A 169 -13.15 25.49 1.61
N ARG A 170 -12.52 25.46 0.43
CA ARG A 170 -11.38 24.58 0.11
C ARG A 170 -10.19 24.75 1.06
N LYS A 171 -9.82 25.99 1.42
CA LYS A 171 -8.69 26.28 2.32
C LYS A 171 -8.86 25.65 3.71
N SER A 172 -10.06 25.76 4.29
CA SER A 172 -10.38 25.19 5.60
C SER A 172 -10.30 23.66 5.57
N VAL A 173 -10.80 23.05 4.50
CA VAL A 173 -10.77 21.60 4.32
C VAL A 173 -9.35 21.05 4.21
N ILE A 174 -8.47 21.74 3.47
CA ILE A 174 -7.06 21.33 3.37
C ILE A 174 -6.40 21.30 4.74
N VAL A 175 -6.62 22.33 5.56
CA VAL A 175 -6.06 22.38 6.92
C VAL A 175 -6.62 21.26 7.80
N ILE A 176 -7.92 21.00 7.75
CA ILE A 176 -8.56 19.92 8.52
C ILE A 176 -8.03 18.55 8.09
N ALA A 177 -7.96 18.29 6.79
CA ALA A 177 -7.47 17.03 6.23
C ALA A 177 -6.00 16.78 6.61
N ASN A 178 -5.18 17.84 6.58
CA ASN A 178 -3.78 17.78 7.00
C ASN A 178 -3.65 17.45 8.50
N ILE A 179 -4.39 18.13 9.38
CA ILE A 179 -4.40 17.85 10.83
C ILE A 179 -4.79 16.41 11.12
N ILE A 180 -5.85 15.91 10.45
CA ILE A 180 -6.29 14.51 10.58
C ILE A 180 -5.13 13.58 10.17
N SER A 181 -4.55 13.78 8.98
CA SER A 181 -3.46 12.94 8.49
C SER A 181 -2.25 12.94 9.44
N LEU A 182 -1.91 14.07 10.04
CA LEU A 182 -0.79 14.20 10.97
C LEU A 182 -1.02 13.42 12.27
N ILE A 183 -2.19 13.60 12.89
CA ILE A 183 -2.54 12.92 14.15
C ILE A 183 -2.52 11.41 13.95
N PHE A 184 -3.15 10.92 12.89
CA PHE A 184 -3.21 9.48 12.62
C PHE A 184 -1.86 8.91 12.16
N SER A 185 -1.01 9.69 11.49
CA SER A 185 0.35 9.26 11.15
C SER A 185 1.21 9.03 12.40
N ILE A 186 1.13 9.94 13.37
CA ILE A 186 1.80 9.76 14.66
C ILE A 186 1.22 8.55 15.39
N ALA A 187 -0.11 8.42 15.45
CA ALA A 187 -0.75 7.26 16.08
C ALA A 187 -0.35 5.93 15.42
N CYS A 188 -0.20 5.92 14.10
CA CYS A 188 0.24 4.75 13.33
C CYS A 188 1.65 4.30 13.70
N ALA A 189 2.56 5.24 14.01
CA ALA A 189 3.92 4.91 14.43
C ALA A 189 3.98 4.20 15.79
N PHE A 190 2.98 4.40 16.66
CA PHE A 190 2.87 3.75 17.97
C PHE A 190 1.88 2.57 17.96
N SER A 191 1.50 2.05 16.79
CA SER A 191 0.54 0.95 16.72
C SER A 191 1.10 -0.32 17.33
N THR A 192 0.36 -0.89 18.30
CA THR A 192 0.72 -2.16 18.96
C THR A 192 0.02 -3.37 18.36
N SER A 193 -0.96 -3.15 17.47
CA SER A 193 -1.74 -4.21 16.82
C SER A 193 -1.97 -3.89 15.35
N PHE A 194 -2.10 -4.96 14.54
CA PHE A 194 -2.41 -4.84 13.11
C PHE A 194 -3.72 -4.10 12.85
N LEU A 195 -4.75 -4.30 13.67
CA LEU A 195 -6.03 -3.61 13.50
C LEU A 195 -5.89 -2.10 13.76
N MET A 196 -5.17 -1.71 14.80
CA MET A 196 -4.88 -0.29 15.06
C MET A 196 -4.11 0.33 13.90
N PHE A 197 -3.08 -0.37 13.40
CA PHE A 197 -2.32 0.04 12.22
C PHE A 197 -3.23 0.23 11.00
N ALA A 198 -4.09 -0.74 10.70
CA ALA A 198 -5.01 -0.68 9.56
C ALA A 198 -6.01 0.49 9.68
N VAL A 199 -6.58 0.72 10.87
CA VAL A 199 -7.51 1.83 11.12
C VAL A 199 -6.82 3.18 10.96
N CYS A 200 -5.64 3.37 11.56
CA CYS A 200 -4.86 4.59 11.39
C CYS A 200 -4.56 4.85 9.91
N ARG A 201 -4.19 3.81 9.15
CA ARG A 201 -3.90 3.93 7.71
C ARG A 201 -5.10 4.40 6.89
N ILE A 202 -6.33 3.99 7.22
CA ILE A 202 -7.55 4.46 6.54
C ILE A 202 -7.73 5.98 6.75
N PHE A 203 -7.54 6.47 7.97
CA PHE A 203 -7.66 7.90 8.24
C PHE A 203 -6.53 8.73 7.64
N ILE A 204 -5.31 8.19 7.61
CA ILE A 204 -4.18 8.81 6.87
C ILE A 204 -4.54 8.91 5.39
N ALA A 205 -5.02 7.82 4.77
CA ALA A 205 -5.47 7.82 3.38
C ALA A 205 -6.51 8.91 3.14
N ALA A 206 -7.55 8.94 3.98
CA ALA A 206 -8.63 9.91 3.84
C ALA A 206 -8.15 11.36 3.95
N GLY A 207 -7.21 11.65 4.85
CA GLY A 207 -6.64 12.99 5.00
C GLY A 207 -5.76 13.41 3.82
N VAL A 208 -4.89 12.51 3.33
CA VAL A 208 -4.01 12.80 2.19
C VAL A 208 -4.82 13.00 0.91
N THR A 209 -5.71 12.07 0.59
CA THR A 209 -6.60 12.16 -0.57
C THR A 209 -7.55 13.36 -0.51
N GLY A 210 -8.06 13.69 0.68
CA GLY A 210 -8.91 14.86 0.89
C GLY A 210 -8.16 16.17 0.61
N MET A 211 -6.90 16.25 1.00
CA MET A 211 -6.02 17.40 0.71
C MET A 211 -5.76 17.52 -0.79
N ASP A 212 -5.44 16.42 -1.48
CA ASP A 212 -5.14 16.43 -2.92
C ASP A 212 -6.36 16.85 -3.75
N ASN A 213 -7.53 16.26 -3.48
CA ASN A 213 -8.77 16.61 -4.17
C ASN A 213 -9.15 18.09 -4.00
N ALA A 214 -8.93 18.64 -2.81
CA ALA A 214 -9.20 20.06 -2.56
C ALA A 214 -8.16 20.98 -3.25
N SER A 215 -6.94 20.49 -3.48
CA SER A 215 -5.81 21.24 -4.04
C SER A 215 -5.85 21.36 -5.57
N PHE A 216 -6.30 20.34 -6.30
CA PHE A 216 -6.37 20.38 -7.78
C PHE A 216 -7.33 21.43 -8.36
N VAL A 217 -8.25 21.94 -7.54
CA VAL A 217 -9.33 22.85 -7.96
C VAL A 217 -9.13 24.27 -7.41
N LEU A 218 -8.00 24.53 -6.76
CA LEU A 218 -7.57 25.86 -6.30
C LEU A 218 -6.75 26.57 -7.37
#